data_AF-A0A2K4GEV8-F1
#
_entry.id   AF-A0A2K4GEV8-F1
#
_cell.length_a   1.000
_cell.length_b   1.000
_cell.length_c   1.000
_cell.angle_alpha   90.00
_cell.angle_beta   90.00
_cell.angle_gamma   90.00
#
_symmetry.space_group_name_H-M   'P 1'
#
loop_
_entity.id
_entity.type
_entity.pdbx_description
1 polymer ?
#
loop_
_entity_poly.entity_id
_entity_poly.type
_entity_poly.pdbx_seq_one_letter_code
_entity_poly.pdbx_strand_id
1 'polypeptide(L)'
;MSKSKADGDQTEPAEAVAVPGLKPAPLGFPATSDVVTPIGSPRVFRDTVYTSRTMVFPDGSTAPVLEGRVTALGDEQFDFLSAHPDLELLQE
;
A
#
# COMPACT_ATOMS: atom_id res chain seq x y z
N MET A 1 49.88 -22.52 -22.07
CA MET A 1 50.16 -22.05 -20.69
C MET A 1 49.80 -20.58 -20.61
N SER A 2 49.08 -20.17 -19.55
CA SER A 2 48.97 -18.80 -19.01
C SER A 2 48.19 -17.74 -19.84
N LYS A 3 46.97 -17.35 -19.40
CA LYS A 3 46.60 -16.14 -18.58
C LYS A 3 46.64 -14.84 -19.42
N SER A 4 45.66 -13.93 -19.47
CA SER A 4 44.68 -13.46 -18.48
C SER A 4 43.53 -12.68 -19.19
N LYS A 5 42.34 -12.62 -18.57
CA LYS A 5 41.23 -11.74 -18.96
C LYS A 5 41.57 -10.27 -18.66
N ALA A 6 41.24 -9.38 -19.60
CA ALA A 6 41.32 -7.94 -19.48
C ALA A 6 40.00 -7.36 -18.94
N ASP A 7 40.12 -6.74 -17.77
CA ASP A 7 39.73 -5.38 -17.36
C ASP A 7 38.69 -4.56 -18.15
N GLY A 8 37.94 -3.73 -17.41
CA GLY A 8 37.13 -2.61 -17.91
C GLY A 8 35.70 -2.65 -17.34
N ASP A 9 35.53 -2.46 -16.03
CA ASP A 9 35.36 -1.14 -15.39
C ASP A 9 34.00 -0.49 -15.74
N GLN A 10 33.08 -0.55 -14.78
CA GLN A 10 31.77 0.06 -14.86
C GLN A 10 31.91 1.56 -14.61
N THR A 11 31.68 2.35 -15.65
CA THR A 11 31.51 3.80 -15.55
C THR A 11 30.16 4.11 -14.87
N GLU A 12 30.23 4.47 -13.59
CA GLU A 12 29.30 5.37 -12.87
C GLU A 12 29.15 6.69 -13.67
N PRO A 13 28.03 7.46 -13.60
CA PRO A 13 27.63 8.11 -12.35
C PRO A 13 26.14 8.48 -12.18
N ALA A 14 25.64 8.33 -10.95
CA ALA A 14 24.68 9.28 -10.41
C ALA A 14 25.04 9.48 -8.93
N GLU A 15 25.94 10.43 -8.75
CA GLU A 15 26.52 10.89 -7.51
C GLU A 15 25.40 11.28 -6.52
N ALA A 16 25.01 10.34 -5.66
CA ALA A 16 24.33 10.65 -4.42
C ALA A 16 25.42 11.12 -3.45
N VAL A 17 25.48 12.42 -3.21
CA VAL A 17 26.33 13.03 -2.19
C VAL A 17 25.98 12.38 -0.84
N ALA A 18 26.76 11.36 -0.47
CA ALA A 18 26.59 10.60 0.75
C ALA A 18 27.18 11.39 1.91
N VAL A 19 26.33 11.84 2.83
CA VAL A 19 26.76 12.25 4.17
C VAL A 19 27.40 11.03 4.87
N PRO A 20 28.70 11.06 5.23
CA PRO A 20 29.34 9.88 5.82
C PRO A 20 28.83 9.68 7.25
N GLY A 21 28.11 8.58 7.50
CA GLY A 21 27.79 8.14 8.88
C GLY A 21 26.40 7.57 9.14
N LEU A 22 25.46 7.65 8.18
CA LEU A 22 24.15 7.03 8.33
C LEU A 22 24.02 5.89 7.32
N LYS A 23 24.23 4.65 7.80
CA LYS A 23 23.82 3.45 7.05
C LYS A 23 22.33 3.62 6.74
N PRO A 24 21.90 3.68 5.47
CA PRO A 24 20.49 3.59 5.18
C PRO A 24 20.05 2.21 5.65
N ALA A 25 19.36 2.16 6.79
CA ALA A 25 18.53 1.02 7.08
C ALA A 25 17.56 0.95 5.90
N PRO A 26 17.39 -0.20 5.25
CA PRO A 26 16.23 -0.39 4.40
C PRO A 26 15.04 -0.27 5.35
N LEU A 27 14.48 0.93 5.47
CA LEU A 27 13.10 1.10 5.88
C LEU A 27 12.31 0.55 4.70
N GLY A 28 12.31 -0.78 4.59
CA GLY A 28 11.22 -1.47 3.94
C GLY A 28 10.00 -0.95 4.67
N PHE A 29 9.25 -0.07 4.02
CA PHE A 29 7.89 0.21 4.44
C PHE A 29 7.30 -1.18 4.68
N PRO A 30 6.78 -1.50 5.87
CA PRO A 30 6.00 -2.71 6.01
C PRO A 30 4.79 -2.47 5.10
N ALA A 31 4.90 -2.90 3.84
CA ALA A 31 3.76 -3.23 3.01
C ALA A 31 3.19 -4.53 3.58
N THR A 32 2.84 -4.53 4.86
CA THR A 32 1.85 -5.43 5.40
C THR A 32 0.53 -4.88 4.90
N SER A 33 0.28 -5.07 3.60
CA SER A 33 -1.08 -5.23 3.13
C SER A 33 -1.55 -6.49 3.84
N ASP A 34 -2.12 -6.31 5.04
CA ASP A 34 -2.74 -7.37 5.80
C ASP A 34 -3.71 -8.05 4.83
N VAL A 35 -3.42 -9.31 4.47
CA VAL A 35 -4.28 -10.08 3.58
C VAL A 35 -5.49 -10.44 4.41
N VAL A 36 -6.43 -9.49 4.51
CA VAL A 36 -7.74 -9.73 5.09
C VAL A 36 -8.46 -10.68 4.14
N THR A 37 -8.57 -11.93 4.58
CA THR A 37 -9.36 -12.92 3.85
C THR A 37 -10.82 -12.54 4.00
N PRO A 38 -11.59 -12.37 2.92
CA PRO A 38 -12.99 -12.00 3.01
C PRO A 38 -13.80 -13.05 3.76
N ILE A 39 -14.55 -12.61 4.77
CA ILE A 39 -15.41 -13.45 5.60
C ILE A 39 -16.87 -13.43 5.08
N GLY A 40 -17.12 -12.74 3.96
CA GLY A 40 -18.41 -12.73 3.27
C GLY A 40 -18.35 -12.13 1.88
N SER A 41 -19.51 -11.91 1.27
CA SER A 41 -19.59 -11.25 -0.04
C SER A 41 -18.99 -9.84 0.05
N PRO A 42 -18.07 -9.47 -0.85
CA PRO A 42 -17.50 -8.14 -0.86
C PRO A 42 -18.60 -7.10 -1.19
N ARG A 43 -18.63 -6.01 -0.43
CA ARG A 43 -19.57 -4.89 -0.62
C ARG A 43 -18.77 -3.63 -0.92
N VAL A 44 -19.09 -2.94 -2.01
CA VAL A 44 -18.32 -1.78 -2.47
C VAL A 44 -19.02 -0.49 -2.06
N PHE A 45 -18.27 0.47 -1.53
CA PHE A 45 -18.73 1.81 -1.23
C PHE A 45 -18.02 2.82 -2.12
N ARG A 46 -18.74 3.88 -2.49
CA ARG A 46 -18.20 5.06 -3.16
C ARG A 46 -17.86 6.12 -2.13
N ASP A 47 -16.64 6.62 -2.23
CA ASP A 47 -16.18 7.79 -1.51
C ASP A 47 -16.55 9.06 -2.28
N THR A 48 -17.29 9.94 -1.63
CA THR A 48 -17.77 11.20 -2.23
C THR A 48 -16.79 12.36 -2.05
N VAL A 49 -15.81 12.22 -1.16
CA VAL A 49 -14.88 13.30 -0.78
C VAL A 49 -13.50 13.08 -1.40
N TYR A 50 -13.01 11.83 -1.41
CA TYR A 50 -11.66 11.48 -1.86
C TYR A 50 -11.66 10.40 -2.94
N THR A 51 -10.83 10.56 -3.97
CA THR A 51 -10.60 9.53 -4.98
C THR A 51 -9.54 8.50 -4.57
N SER A 52 -8.71 8.81 -3.57
CA SER A 52 -7.73 7.89 -3.00
C SER A 52 -7.41 8.23 -1.55
N ARG A 53 -7.48 7.24 -0.66
CA ARG A 53 -7.05 7.31 0.75
C ARG A 53 -6.93 5.90 1.35
N THR A 54 -6.46 5.81 2.59
CA THR A 54 -6.47 4.56 3.36
C THR A 54 -7.46 4.67 4.50
N MET A 55 -8.45 3.78 4.53
CA MET A 55 -9.34 3.60 5.68
C MET A 55 -8.62 2.77 6.73
N VAL A 56 -8.63 3.23 7.97
CA VAL A 56 -8.11 2.49 9.12
C VAL A 56 -9.29 2.11 10.00
N PHE A 57 -9.50 0.82 10.20
CA PHE A 57 -10.60 0.30 10.99
C PHE A 57 -10.24 0.22 12.48
N PRO A 58 -11.22 0.14 13.39
CA PRO A 58 -10.97 0.08 14.84
C PRO A 58 -10.15 -1.14 15.29
N ASP A 59 -10.22 -2.25 14.55
CA ASP A 59 -9.45 -3.46 14.80
C ASP A 59 -7.96 -3.32 14.37
N GLY A 60 -7.62 -2.22 13.69
CA GLY A 60 -6.27 -1.92 13.22
C GLY A 60 -5.99 -2.35 11.79
N SER A 61 -6.85 -3.16 11.16
CA SER A 61 -6.77 -3.42 9.72
C SER A 61 -7.02 -2.16 8.91
N THR A 62 -6.60 -2.19 7.65
CA THR A 62 -6.76 -1.08 6.72
C THR A 62 -7.33 -1.51 5.39
N ALA A 63 -8.17 -0.67 4.77
CA ALA A 63 -8.63 -0.84 3.40
C ALA A 63 -8.27 0.36 2.52
N PRO A 64 -7.66 0.17 1.35
CA PRO A 64 -7.42 1.26 0.43
C PRO A 64 -8.73 1.69 -0.25
N VAL A 65 -8.91 3.00 -0.37
CA VAL A 65 -9.87 3.63 -1.29
C VAL A 65 -9.12 3.85 -2.60
N LEU A 66 -9.56 3.21 -3.68
CA LEU A 66 -8.98 3.34 -5.02
C LEU A 66 -10.07 3.80 -5.98
N GLU A 67 -9.78 4.82 -6.78
CA GLU A 67 -10.75 5.43 -7.71
C GLU A 67 -12.06 5.87 -7.02
N GLY A 68 -11.94 6.30 -5.76
CA GLY A 68 -13.08 6.67 -4.92
C GLY A 68 -13.95 5.47 -4.53
N ARG A 69 -13.38 4.26 -4.48
CA ARG A 69 -14.10 3.04 -4.09
C ARG A 69 -13.35 2.28 -3.01
N VAL A 70 -14.08 1.74 -2.05
CA VAL A 70 -13.55 0.88 -0.99
C VAL A 70 -14.41 -0.35 -0.82
N THR A 71 -13.78 -1.50 -0.58
CA THR A 71 -14.48 -2.78 -0.46
C THR A 71 -14.48 -3.24 1.00
N ALA A 72 -15.68 -3.46 1.54
CA ALA A 72 -15.88 -4.17 2.80
C ALA A 72 -15.80 -5.67 2.57
N LEU A 73 -14.93 -6.35 3.30
CA LEU A 73 -14.69 -7.80 3.19
C LEU A 73 -15.40 -8.61 4.30
N GLY A 74 -15.99 -7.94 5.29
CA GLY A 74 -16.72 -8.53 6.41
C GLY A 74 -17.76 -7.57 6.97
N ASP A 75 -18.57 -8.06 7.90
CA ASP A 75 -19.70 -7.29 8.45
C ASP A 75 -19.23 -6.10 9.30
N GLU A 76 -18.17 -6.25 10.10
CA GLU A 76 -17.61 -5.14 10.91
C GLU A 76 -17.11 -3.97 10.03
N GLN A 77 -16.44 -4.29 8.91
CA GLN A 77 -16.03 -3.28 7.95
C GLN A 77 -17.23 -2.63 7.26
N PHE A 78 -18.27 -3.42 6.96
CA PHE A 78 -19.49 -2.91 6.35
C PHE A 78 -20.22 -1.94 7.28
N ASP A 79 -20.44 -2.32 8.55
CA ASP A 79 -21.07 -1.45 9.55
C ASP A 79 -20.28 -0.16 9.74
N PHE A 80 -18.95 -0.26 9.80
CA PHE A 80 -18.07 0.91 9.91
C PHE A 80 -18.21 1.83 8.69
N LEU A 81 -18.12 1.29 7.47
CA LEU A 81 -18.23 2.07 6.23
C LEU A 81 -19.64 2.67 6.04
N SER A 82 -20.68 1.93 6.40
CA SER A 82 -22.08 2.38 6.33
C SER A 82 -22.40 3.51 7.32
N ALA A 83 -21.68 3.58 8.45
CA ALA A 83 -21.81 4.67 9.41
C ALA A 83 -21.16 5.98 8.95
N HIS A 84 -20.34 5.96 7.89
CA HIS A 84 -19.71 7.16 7.36
C HIS A 84 -20.66 7.93 6.44
N PRO A 85 -20.93 9.23 6.70
CA PRO A 85 -21.84 10.03 5.88
C PRO A 85 -21.31 10.31 4.47
N ASP A 86 -20.00 10.20 4.28
CA ASP A 86 -19.33 10.47 3.01
C ASP A 86 -19.21 9.24 2.10
N LEU A 87 -19.65 8.06 2.58
CA LEU A 87 -19.57 6.80 1.87
C LEU A 87 -20.97 6.33 1.44
N GLU A 88 -21.13 6.10 0.15
CA GLU A 88 -22.38 5.60 -0.42
C GLU A 88 -22.21 4.13 -0.82
N LEU A 89 -23.07 3.24 -0.31
CA LEU A 89 -23.05 1.84 -0.73
C LEU A 89 -23.41 1.71 -2.21
N LEU A 90 -22.54 1.08 -3.00
CA LEU A 90 -22.82 0.73 -4.39
C LEU A 90 -23.47 -0.65 -4.41
N GLN A 91 -24.74 -0.70 -4.82
CA GLN A 91 -25.40 -1.94 -5.22
C GLN A 91 -25.06 -2.19 -6.69
N GLU A 92 -24.12 -3.11 -6.96
CA GLU A 92 -23.91 -3.65 -8.32
C GLU A 92 -24.88 -4.81 -8.61
#